data_AF-A0AA43FKZ2-F1
#
_entry.id   AF-A0AA43FKZ2-F1
#
_cell.length_a   1.000
_cell.length_b   1.000
_cell.length_c   1.000
_cell.angle_alpha   90.00
_cell.angle_beta   90.00
_cell.angle_gamma   90.00
#
_symmetry.space_group_name_H-M   'P 1'
#
loop_
_entity.id
_entity.type
_entity.pdbx_description
1 polymer ?
#
loop_
_entity_poly.entity_id
_entity_poly.type
_entity_poly.pdbx_seq_one_letter_code
_entity_poly.pdbx_strand_id
1 'polypeptide(L)'
;MNILSVKSLSRVALFALIVGALFSGANASAQSREELDKWIQILVDIRNNQCKSEHKNKVRGKIEYAAVLLAHSEIEEAEMSLAKAASKAQDSGCRDAITKNGKFANLN
;
A
#
# COMPACT_ATOMS: atom_id res chain seq x y z
N MET A 1 50.30 -6.98 -47.65
CA MET A 1 49.57 -7.27 -46.40
C MET A 1 49.40 -5.96 -45.64
N ASN A 2 48.15 -5.58 -45.37
CA ASN A 2 47.75 -4.27 -44.87
C ASN A 2 48.19 -4.04 -43.42
N ILE A 3 48.90 -2.94 -43.17
CA ILE A 3 49.15 -2.43 -41.82
C ILE A 3 47.96 -1.53 -41.47
N LEU A 4 47.05 -2.05 -40.64
CA LEU A 4 45.97 -1.26 -40.07
C LEU A 4 46.55 -0.30 -39.03
N SER A 5 46.62 0.96 -39.44
CA SER A 5 46.90 2.13 -38.61
C SER A 5 45.79 2.28 -37.57
N VAL A 6 46.07 1.92 -36.31
CA VAL A 6 45.16 2.16 -35.19
C VAL A 6 45.37 3.60 -34.71
N LYS A 7 44.77 4.54 -35.44
CA LYS A 7 44.62 5.92 -34.97
C LYS A 7 43.78 5.92 -33.70
N SER A 8 44.44 6.26 -32.60
CA SER A 8 44.01 7.25 -31.62
C SER A 8 42.51 7.54 -31.63
N LEU A 9 41.77 6.95 -30.70
CA LEU A 9 40.51 7.51 -30.24
C LEU A 9 40.19 7.00 -28.82
N SER A 10 39.75 7.95 -28.00
CA SER A 10 38.93 7.75 -26.81
C SER A 10 39.60 7.21 -25.55
N ARG A 11 40.43 8.05 -24.92
CA ARG A 11 40.67 8.02 -23.46
C ARG A 11 39.79 9.02 -22.69
N VAL A 12 38.63 9.41 -23.23
CA VAL A 12 37.70 10.35 -22.58
C VAL A 12 36.27 9.84 -22.70
N ALA A 13 36.00 8.68 -22.11
CA ALA A 13 34.62 8.20 -21.95
C ALA A 13 34.56 7.10 -20.88
N LEU A 14 35.11 7.35 -19.69
CA LEU A 14 35.01 6.38 -18.59
C LEU A 14 34.73 7.08 -17.25
N PHE A 15 33.86 8.08 -17.22
CA PHE A 15 33.39 8.71 -15.98
C PHE A 15 31.96 9.27 -16.13
N ALA A 16 30.99 8.45 -16.57
CA ALA A 16 29.58 8.87 -16.66
C ALA A 16 28.59 7.77 -16.27
N LEU A 17 28.92 6.94 -15.27
CA LEU A 17 28.02 5.87 -14.78
C LEU A 17 27.85 5.88 -13.26
N ILE A 18 27.82 7.04 -12.61
CA ILE A 18 27.45 7.15 -11.19
C ILE A 18 26.60 8.41 -10.93
N VAL A 19 25.52 8.62 -11.71
CA VAL A 19 24.48 9.62 -11.36
C VAL A 19 23.07 9.07 -11.58
N GLY A 20 22.91 7.75 -11.79
CA GLY A 20 21.61 7.11 -11.99
C GLY A 20 21.01 6.44 -10.76
N ALA A 21 21.76 6.33 -9.66
CA ALA A 21 21.39 5.49 -8.50
C ALA A 21 20.90 6.26 -7.26
N LEU A 22 20.88 7.60 -7.29
CA LEU A 22 20.45 8.42 -6.14
C LEU A 22 18.99 8.89 -6.19
N PHE A 23 18.28 8.70 -7.32
CA PHE A 23 16.90 9.18 -7.47
C PHE A 23 15.82 8.08 -7.49
N SER A 24 16.20 6.80 -7.43
CA SER A 24 15.24 5.68 -7.47
C SER A 24 14.64 5.31 -6.11
N GLY A 25 15.08 5.95 -5.01
CA GLY A 25 14.60 5.66 -3.65
C GLY A 25 13.44 6.54 -3.16
N ALA A 26 13.22 7.71 -3.76
CA ALA A 26 12.18 8.64 -3.28
C ALA A 26 10.77 8.21 -3.70
N ASN A 27 10.61 7.66 -4.91
CA ASN A 27 9.28 7.31 -5.45
C ASN A 27 8.66 6.06 -4.80
N ALA A 28 9.47 5.08 -4.38
CA ALA A 28 8.95 3.88 -3.71
C ALA A 28 8.29 4.22 -2.36
N SER A 29 8.83 5.22 -1.64
CA SER A 29 8.28 5.68 -0.35
C SER A 29 7.03 6.58 -0.48
N ALA A 30 6.86 7.25 -1.63
CA ALA A 30 5.69 8.08 -1.91
C ALA A 30 4.51 7.23 -2.42
N GLN A 31 4.79 6.23 -3.28
CA GLN A 31 3.78 5.32 -3.81
C GLN A 31 3.15 4.47 -2.68
N SER A 32 3.96 3.97 -1.75
CA SER A 32 3.46 3.19 -0.61
C SER A 32 2.60 4.00 0.36
N ARG A 33 2.91 5.29 0.55
CA ARG A 33 2.08 6.21 1.36
C ARG A 33 0.75 6.53 0.71
N GLU A 34 0.75 6.80 -0.60
CA GLU A 34 -0.49 7.10 -1.33
C GLU A 34 -1.45 5.90 -1.35
N GLU A 35 -0.91 4.67 -1.49
CA GLU A 35 -1.71 3.45 -1.38
C GLU A 35 -2.25 3.22 0.03
N LEU A 36 -1.43 3.47 1.06
CA LEU A 36 -1.86 3.38 2.45
C LEU A 36 -3.03 4.33 2.76
N ASP A 37 -2.92 5.59 2.34
CA ASP A 37 -3.97 6.61 2.56
C ASP A 37 -5.28 6.22 1.85
N LYS A 38 -5.21 5.66 0.64
CA LYS A 38 -6.38 5.13 -0.08
C LYS A 38 -7.09 4.04 0.73
N TRP A 39 -6.33 3.10 1.30
CA TRP A 39 -6.91 2.02 2.10
C TRP A 39 -7.54 2.52 3.39
N ILE A 40 -6.87 3.43 4.11
CA ILE A 40 -7.45 4.06 5.32
C ILE A 40 -8.76 4.77 4.96
N GLN A 41 -8.79 5.51 3.85
CA GLN A 41 -9.99 6.22 3.41
C GLN A 41 -11.15 5.27 3.07
N ILE A 42 -10.87 4.12 2.44
CA ILE A 42 -11.87 3.08 2.19
C ILE A 42 -12.44 2.55 3.51
N LEU A 43 -11.61 2.29 4.52
CA LEU A 43 -12.09 1.81 5.83
C LEU A 43 -12.95 2.86 6.53
N VAL A 44 -12.59 4.13 6.42
CA VAL A 44 -13.39 5.25 6.95
C VAL A 44 -14.75 5.34 6.26
N ASP A 45 -14.80 5.16 4.93
CA ASP A 45 -16.04 5.11 4.16
C ASP A 45 -16.94 3.96 4.63
N ILE A 46 -16.40 2.74 4.65
CA ILE A 46 -17.09 1.53 5.14
C ILE A 46 -17.73 1.77 6.51
N ARG A 47 -16.97 2.35 7.44
CA ARG A 47 -17.47 2.66 8.79
C ARG A 47 -18.62 3.67 8.76
N ASN A 48 -18.52 4.72 7.97
CA ASN A 48 -19.42 5.87 8.03
C ASN A 48 -20.70 5.68 7.21
N ASN A 49 -20.63 4.89 6.14
CA ASN A 49 -21.73 4.73 5.18
C ASN A 49 -22.33 3.32 5.24
N GLN A 50 -21.54 2.28 4.96
CA GLN A 50 -22.02 0.90 4.79
C GLN A 50 -22.31 0.22 6.14
N CYS A 51 -21.53 0.54 7.17
CA CYS A 51 -21.68 -0.02 8.52
C CYS A 51 -22.29 0.99 9.51
N LYS A 52 -23.07 1.97 9.02
CA LYS A 52 -23.64 3.04 9.85
C LYS A 52 -24.62 2.51 10.91
N SER A 53 -25.42 1.50 10.54
CA SER A 53 -26.45 0.84 11.36
C SER A 53 -25.87 -0.15 12.37
N GLU A 54 -24.67 -0.69 12.13
CA GLU A 54 -23.97 -1.57 13.06
C GLU A 54 -23.60 -0.81 14.34
N HIS A 55 -24.07 -1.30 15.49
CA HIS A 55 -23.85 -0.66 16.79
C HIS A 55 -22.39 -0.25 17.03
N LYS A 56 -22.22 0.92 17.67
CA LYS A 56 -20.95 1.67 17.77
C LYS A 56 -19.71 0.89 18.22
N ASN A 57 -19.83 -0.23 18.94
CA ASN A 57 -18.69 -0.73 19.73
C ASN A 57 -18.05 -2.04 19.25
N LYS A 58 -18.66 -2.83 18.36
CA LYS A 58 -18.12 -4.16 18.01
C LYS A 58 -17.60 -4.29 16.58
N VAL A 59 -18.36 -3.83 15.58
CA VAL A 59 -17.95 -3.89 14.17
C VAL A 59 -17.20 -2.61 13.80
N ARG A 60 -17.80 -1.44 14.05
CA ARG A 60 -17.20 -0.14 13.76
C ARG A 60 -15.86 0.09 14.45
N GLY A 61 -15.77 -0.21 15.74
CA GLY A 61 -14.49 -0.12 16.47
C GLY A 61 -13.40 -1.05 15.95
N LYS A 62 -13.76 -2.19 15.32
CA LYS A 62 -12.77 -3.07 14.67
C LYS A 62 -12.28 -2.54 13.33
N ILE A 63 -13.16 -1.87 12.58
CA ILE A 63 -12.78 -1.17 11.34
C ILE A 63 -11.83 -0.01 11.69
N GLU A 64 -12.12 0.75 12.75
CA GLU A 64 -11.23 1.81 13.23
C GLU A 64 -9.87 1.25 13.69
N TYR A 65 -9.89 0.15 14.45
CA TYR A 65 -8.65 -0.50 14.87
C TYR A 65 -7.83 -1.02 13.68
N ALA A 66 -8.48 -1.57 12.65
CA ALA A 66 -7.79 -1.97 11.43
C ALA A 66 -7.13 -0.79 10.70
N ALA A 67 -7.79 0.37 10.64
CA ALA A 67 -7.19 1.58 10.07
C ALA A 67 -5.96 2.06 10.87
N VAL A 68 -5.99 1.95 12.20
CA VAL A 68 -4.81 2.22 13.05
C VAL A 68 -3.69 1.24 12.77
N LEU A 69 -3.99 -0.05 12.63
CA LEU A 69 -2.99 -1.09 12.33
C LEU A 69 -2.33 -0.86 10.97
N LEU A 70 -3.13 -0.54 9.95
CA LEU A 70 -2.61 -0.12 8.63
C LEU A 70 -1.64 1.06 8.73
N ALA A 71 -2.01 2.10 9.50
CA ALA A 71 -1.16 3.28 9.69
C ALA A 71 0.21 2.96 10.34
N HIS A 72 0.30 1.82 11.03
CA HIS A 72 1.54 1.30 11.62
C HIS A 72 2.19 0.18 10.78
N SER A 73 1.71 -0.07 9.56
CA SER A 73 2.17 -1.16 8.67
C SER A 73 1.95 -2.57 9.22
N GLU A 74 1.03 -2.73 10.18
CA GLU A 74 0.60 -4.02 10.76
C GLU A 74 -0.51 -4.63 9.87
N ILE A 75 -0.14 -5.06 8.67
CA ILE A 75 -1.09 -5.44 7.61
C ILE A 75 -1.88 -6.70 7.99
N GLU A 76 -1.20 -7.75 8.48
CA GLU A 76 -1.85 -9.02 8.85
C GLU A 76 -2.85 -8.82 9.99
N GLU A 77 -2.49 -8.03 10.99
CA GLU A 77 -3.33 -7.67 12.12
C GLU A 77 -4.56 -6.87 11.66
N ALA A 78 -4.38 -5.96 10.70
CA ALA A 78 -5.46 -5.18 10.14
C ALA A 78 -6.47 -6.09 9.42
N GLU A 79 -6.00 -7.02 8.59
CA GLU A 79 -6.83 -8.02 7.92
C GLU A 79 -7.57 -8.92 8.92
N MET A 80 -6.87 -9.40 9.95
CA MET A 80 -7.48 -10.19 11.03
C MET A 80 -8.56 -9.41 11.79
N SER A 81 -8.35 -8.12 12.05
CA SER A 81 -9.33 -7.26 12.69
C SER A 81 -10.58 -7.10 11.83
N LEU A 82 -10.43 -6.93 10.52
CA LEU A 82 -11.53 -6.83 9.57
C LEU A 82 -12.28 -8.15 9.41
N ALA A 83 -11.60 -9.30 9.37
CA ALA A 83 -12.25 -10.61 9.38
C ALA A 83 -13.12 -10.81 10.64
N LYS A 84 -12.62 -10.37 11.80
CA LYS A 84 -13.39 -10.36 13.06
C LYS A 84 -14.55 -9.35 13.04
N ALA A 85 -14.46 -8.28 12.25
CA ALA A 85 -15.56 -7.33 12.05
C ALA A 85 -16.65 -7.93 11.15
N ALA A 86 -16.27 -8.50 10.01
CA ALA A 86 -17.17 -9.13 9.05
C ALA A 86 -17.98 -10.28 9.66
N SER A 87 -17.34 -11.14 10.45
CA SER A 87 -18.02 -12.25 11.16
C SER A 87 -19.01 -11.78 12.24
N LYS A 88 -18.93 -10.52 12.68
CA LYS A 88 -19.82 -9.93 13.69
C LYS A 88 -20.88 -9.00 13.09
N ALA A 89 -20.76 -8.65 11.82
CA ALA A 89 -21.72 -7.81 11.11
C ALA A 89 -23.02 -8.58 10.87
N GLN A 90 -24.12 -8.00 11.36
CA GLN A 90 -25.49 -8.47 11.17
C GLN A 90 -26.04 -8.01 9.82
N ASP A 91 -25.73 -6.77 9.45
CA ASP A 91 -26.04 -6.16 8.16
C ASP A 91 -25.16 -6.79 7.07
N SER A 92 -25.80 -7.38 6.06
CA SER A 92 -25.11 -8.02 4.95
C SER A 92 -24.34 -7.02 4.09
N GLY A 93 -24.84 -5.81 3.90
CA GLY A 93 -24.15 -4.76 3.15
C GLY A 93 -22.86 -4.34 3.84
N CYS A 94 -22.87 -4.20 5.16
CA CYS A 94 -21.66 -3.96 5.95
C CYS A 94 -20.67 -5.13 5.86
N ARG A 95 -21.15 -6.37 6.04
CA ARG A 95 -20.31 -7.58 5.96
C ARG A 95 -19.63 -7.72 4.60
N ASP A 96 -20.38 -7.49 3.52
CA ASP A 96 -19.87 -7.60 2.15
C ASP A 96 -18.87 -6.49 1.85
N ALA A 97 -19.14 -5.26 2.31
CA ALA A 97 -18.23 -4.13 2.18
C ALA A 97 -16.89 -4.39 2.89
N ILE A 98 -16.91 -4.93 4.12
CA ILE A 98 -15.70 -5.33 4.84
C ILE A 98 -14.97 -6.45 4.12
N THR A 99 -15.67 -7.50 3.68
CA THR A 99 -15.04 -8.69 3.06
C THR A 99 -14.36 -8.34 1.73
N LYS A 100 -14.99 -7.47 0.93
CA LYS A 100 -14.46 -7.01 -0.36
C LYS A 100 -13.19 -6.18 -0.21
N ASN A 101 -13.11 -5.37 0.85
CA ASN A 101 -12.03 -4.40 1.05
C ASN A 101 -11.06 -4.77 2.19
N GLY A 102 -11.24 -5.94 2.81
CA GLY A 102 -10.45 -6.40 3.95
C GLY A 102 -9.19 -7.17 3.58
N LYS A 103 -8.73 -7.05 2.33
CA LYS A 103 -7.49 -7.64 1.83
C LYS A 103 -6.67 -6.55 1.16
N PHE A 104 -5.48 -6.28 1.67
CA PHE A 104 -4.67 -5.15 1.23
C PHE A 104 -3.60 -5.62 0.26
N ALA A 105 -4.00 -5.91 -0.97
CA ALA A 105 -3.05 -6.29 -2.01
C ALA A 105 -2.03 -5.16 -2.23
N ASN A 106 -0.74 -5.53 -2.27
CA ASN A 106 0.40 -4.66 -2.62
C ASN A 106 0.87 -3.65 -1.55
N LEU A 107 0.35 -3.68 -0.31
CA LEU A 107 0.95 -2.95 0.81
C LEU A 107 2.08 -3.78 1.44
N ASN A 108 3.23 -3.91 0.77
CA ASN A 108 4.45 -4.53 1.32
C ASN A 108 5.70 -3.72 0.95
#